data_AF-I4MX22-F1
#
_entry.id   AF-I4MX22-F1
#
_cell.length_a   1.000
_cell.length_b   1.000
_cell.length_c   1.000
_cell.angle_alpha   90.00
_cell.angle_beta   90.00
_cell.angle_gamma   90.00
#
_symmetry.space_group_name_H-M   'P 1'
#
loop_
_entity.id
_entity.type
_entity.pdbx_description
1 polymer ?
#
loop_
_entity_poly.entity_id
_entity_poly.type
_entity_poly.pdbx_seq_one_letter_code
_entity_poly.pdbx_strand_id
1 'polypeptide(L)'
;MDTADDGLIGQVRLQALRRFLEIHRSPDDKDKLSALAQWLEQCPTHRQAFRELGQALAKVAEDPDVLETALEAMLLQYSAGSTRH
;
A
#
# COMPACT_ATOMS: atom_id res chain seq x y z
N MET A 1 9.82 -21.72 11.88
CA MET A 1 8.37 -21.47 11.83
C MET A 1 8.20 -19.96 11.66
N ASP A 2 7.23 -19.53 10.85
CA ASP A 2 6.87 -18.12 10.52
C ASP A 2 7.43 -17.44 9.26
N THR A 3 7.97 -18.17 8.26
CA THR A 3 8.32 -17.54 6.96
C THR A 3 7.10 -17.28 6.06
N ALA A 4 5.98 -17.94 6.31
CA ALA A 4 4.76 -17.75 5.52
C ALA A 4 4.00 -16.47 5.91
N ASP A 5 4.04 -16.09 7.19
CA ASP A 5 3.32 -14.92 7.70
C ASP A 5 3.99 -13.61 7.28
N ASP A 6 5.33 -13.54 7.33
CA ASP A 6 6.10 -12.39 6.87
C ASP A 6 5.92 -12.11 5.36
N GLY A 7 5.89 -13.17 4.54
CA GLY A 7 5.62 -13.07 3.10
C GLY A 7 4.19 -12.63 2.80
N LEU A 8 3.20 -13.07 3.58
CA LEU A 8 1.81 -12.65 3.45
C LEU A 8 1.64 -11.19 3.83
N ILE A 9 2.27 -10.75 4.92
CA ILE A 9 2.29 -9.35 5.36
C ILE A 9 3.00 -8.46 4.33
N GLY A 10 4.10 -8.93 3.75
CA GLY A 10 4.81 -8.24 2.66
C GLY A 10 3.92 -8.03 1.43
N GLN A 11 3.19 -9.06 1.00
CA GLN A 11 2.24 -9.00 -0.11
C GLN A 11 1.09 -8.03 0.18
N VAL A 12 0.50 -8.08 1.38
CA VAL A 12 -0.60 -7.18 1.78
C VAL A 12 -0.13 -5.71 1.79
N ARG A 13 1.10 -5.44 2.25
CA ARG A 13 1.69 -4.10 2.22
C ARG A 13 1.94 -3.62 0.79
N LEU A 14 2.43 -4.48 -0.10
CA LEU A 14 2.62 -4.17 -1.52
C LEU A 14 1.27 -3.85 -2.20
N GLN A 15 0.23 -4.63 -1.90
CA GLN A 15 -1.13 -4.36 -2.40
C GLN A 15 -1.68 -3.03 -1.85
N ALA A 16 -1.48 -2.74 -0.57
CA ALA A 16 -1.89 -1.46 0.02
C ALA A 16 -1.21 -0.28 -0.68
N LEU A 17 0.11 -0.37 -0.93
CA LEU A 17 0.89 0.64 -1.65
C LEU A 17 0.36 0.88 -3.06
N ARG A 18 0.15 -0.20 -3.83
CA ARG A 18 -0.36 -0.11 -5.19
C ARG A 18 -1.73 0.56 -5.20
N ARG A 19 -2.63 0.11 -4.32
CA ARG A 19 -3.98 0.69 -4.23
C ARG A 19 -3.92 2.16 -3.88
N PHE A 20 -3.12 2.57 -2.89
CA PHE A 20 -2.92 3.99 -2.55
C PHE A 20 -2.55 4.83 -3.78
N LEU A 21 -1.55 4.38 -4.55
CA LEU A 21 -1.11 5.06 -5.75
C LEU A 21 -2.20 5.13 -6.83
N GLU A 22 -2.99 4.08 -7.01
CA GLU A 22 -4.11 4.06 -7.95
C GLU A 22 -5.19 5.11 -7.62
N ILE A 23 -5.49 5.33 -6.33
CA ILE A 23 -6.49 6.31 -5.88
C ILE A 23 -5.90 7.72 -5.92
N HIS A 24 -4.63 7.89 -5.58
CA HIS A 24 -3.97 9.20 -5.68
C HIS A 24 -3.87 9.69 -7.13
N ARG A 25 -3.60 8.79 -8.09
CA ARG A 25 -3.60 9.13 -9.53
C ARG A 25 -4.99 9.41 -10.09
N SER A 26 -6.04 8.89 -9.46
CA SER A 26 -7.42 9.02 -9.97
C SER A 26 -8.42 9.06 -8.81
N PRO A 27 -8.46 10.16 -8.04
CA PRO A 27 -9.28 10.24 -6.82
C PRO A 27 -10.78 10.20 -7.11
N ASP A 28 -11.21 10.61 -8.30
CA ASP A 28 -12.61 10.60 -8.74
C ASP A 28 -13.06 9.26 -9.36
N ASP A 29 -12.15 8.29 -9.49
CA ASP A 29 -12.45 6.99 -10.07
C ASP A 29 -13.22 6.12 -9.06
N LYS A 30 -14.55 6.13 -9.21
CA LYS A 30 -15.48 5.39 -8.36
C LYS A 30 -15.26 3.88 -8.39
N ASP A 31 -14.74 3.34 -9.49
CA ASP A 31 -14.49 1.91 -9.64
C ASP A 31 -13.30 1.50 -8.77
N LYS A 32 -12.21 2.29 -8.82
CA LYS A 32 -11.04 2.11 -7.94
C LYS A 32 -11.38 2.29 -6.47
N LEU A 33 -12.19 3.29 -6.12
CA LEU A 33 -12.67 3.49 -4.74
C LEU A 33 -13.51 2.30 -4.26
N SER A 34 -14.40 1.78 -5.11
CA SER A 34 -15.23 0.62 -4.80
C SER A 34 -14.38 -0.66 -4.67
N ALA A 35 -13.38 -0.83 -5.51
CA ALA A 35 -12.44 -1.94 -5.45
C ALA A 35 -11.54 -1.88 -4.21
N LEU A 36 -11.13 -0.68 -3.77
CA LEU A 36 -10.44 -0.49 -2.50
C LEU A 36 -11.35 -0.89 -1.34
N ALA A 37 -12.57 -0.37 -1.30
CA ALA A 37 -13.51 -0.65 -0.21
C ALA A 37 -13.74 -2.16 -0.06
N GLN A 38 -14.02 -2.87 -1.15
CA GLN A 38 -14.15 -4.32 -1.16
C GLN A 38 -12.90 -5.03 -0.64
N TRP A 39 -11.70 -4.61 -1.04
CA TRP A 39 -10.46 -5.21 -0.57
C TRP A 39 -10.25 -4.99 0.93
N LEU A 40 -10.56 -3.80 1.44
CA LEU A 40 -10.49 -3.49 2.88
C LEU A 40 -11.51 -4.31 3.70
N GLU A 41 -12.68 -4.57 3.15
CA GLU A 41 -13.73 -5.34 3.84
C GLU A 41 -13.42 -6.84 3.92
N GLN A 42 -12.63 -7.39 2.99
CA GLN A 42 -12.30 -8.82 2.96
C GLN A 42 -11.58 -9.31 4.21
N CYS A 43 -10.58 -8.56 4.71
CA CYS A 43 -9.75 -8.99 5.84
C CYS A 43 -9.34 -7.82 6.74
N PRO A 44 -9.32 -7.99 8.07
CA PRO A 44 -8.87 -6.95 9.00
C PRO A 44 -7.40 -6.56 8.76
N THR A 45 -6.55 -7.49 8.34
CA THR A 45 -5.13 -7.24 8.00
C THR A 45 -4.97 -6.24 6.86
N HIS A 46 -5.88 -6.24 5.87
CA HIS A 46 -5.86 -5.26 4.77
C HIS A 46 -6.11 -3.85 5.29
N ARG A 47 -7.11 -3.68 6.16
CA ARG A 47 -7.40 -2.38 6.81
C ARG A 47 -6.25 -1.90 7.66
N GLN A 48 -5.64 -2.80 8.43
CA GLN A 48 -4.50 -2.49 9.28
C GLN A 48 -3.32 -2.01 8.43
N ALA A 49 -2.93 -2.77 7.40
CA ALA A 49 -1.83 -2.40 6.51
C ALA A 49 -2.10 -1.08 5.76
N PHE A 50 -3.33 -0.88 5.27
CA PHE A 50 -3.71 0.37 4.60
C PHE A 50 -3.66 1.58 5.53
N ARG A 51 -4.10 1.42 6.78
CA ARG A 51 -4.04 2.47 7.80
C ARG A 51 -2.59 2.81 8.18
N GLU A 52 -1.76 1.80 8.43
CA GLU A 52 -0.33 2.00 8.73
C GLU A 52 0.37 2.73 7.60
N LEU A 53 0.07 2.34 6.36
CA LEU A 53 0.61 3.00 5.18
C LEU A 53 0.17 4.47 5.12
N GLY A 54 -1.12 4.77 5.29
CA GLY A 54 -1.61 6.14 5.32
C GLY A 54 -0.93 7.01 6.40
N GLN A 55 -0.67 6.44 7.58
CA GLN A 55 0.05 7.14 8.64
C GLN A 55 1.53 7.38 8.32
N ALA A 56 2.19 6.39 7.70
CA ALA A 56 3.57 6.54 7.26
C ALA A 56 3.68 7.64 6.20
N LEU A 57 2.78 7.65 5.22
CA LEU A 57 2.75 8.63 4.14
C LEU A 57 2.42 10.04 4.63
N ALA A 58 1.47 10.18 5.56
CA ALA A 58 1.15 11.47 6.18
C ALA A 58 2.35 12.10 6.92
N LYS A 59 3.33 11.30 7.36
CA LYS A 59 4.58 11.80 7.94
C LYS A 59 5.63 12.17 6.90
N VAL A 60 5.56 11.56 5.72
CA VAL A 60 6.56 11.73 4.65
C VAL A 60 6.21 12.90 3.75
N ALA A 61 4.92 13.11 3.47
CA ALA A 61 4.49 14.04 2.45
C ALA A 61 3.22 14.78 2.85
N GLU A 62 3.35 16.07 3.15
CA GLU A 62 2.24 17.03 3.12
C GLU A 62 1.90 17.42 1.67
N ASP A 63 2.85 17.24 0.75
CA ASP A 63 2.73 17.56 -0.66
C ASP A 63 2.37 16.31 -1.50
N PRO A 64 1.33 16.37 -2.36
CA PRO A 64 0.87 15.22 -3.14
C PRO A 64 1.88 14.73 -4.18
N ASP A 65 2.79 15.58 -4.67
CA ASP A 65 3.81 15.22 -5.65
C ASP A 65 4.95 14.42 -4.98
N VAL A 66 5.34 14.85 -3.77
CA VAL A 66 6.27 14.11 -2.90
C VAL A 66 5.67 12.77 -2.47
N LEU A 67 4.36 12.73 -2.24
CA LEU A 67 3.64 11.53 -1.85
C LEU A 67 3.68 10.44 -2.93
N GLU A 68 3.44 10.80 -4.19
CA GLU A 68 3.55 9.85 -5.31
C GLU A 68 4.97 9.30 -5.43
N THR A 69 5.97 10.19 -5.39
CA THR A 69 7.40 9.79 -5.43
C THR A 69 7.76 8.84 -4.30
N ALA A 70 7.29 9.11 -3.08
CA ALA A 70 7.52 8.26 -1.92
C ALA A 70 6.85 6.88 -2.07
N LEU A 71 5.61 6.84 -2.57
CA LEU A 71 4.89 5.60 -2.87
C LEU A 71 5.63 4.74 -3.91
N GLU A 72 6.12 5.34 -4.98
CA GLU A 72 6.90 4.63 -6.01
C GLU A 72 8.23 4.12 -5.46
N ALA A 73 8.93 4.93 -4.66
CA ALA A 73 10.17 4.52 -3.99
C ALA A 73 9.94 3.37 -3.00
N MET A 74 8.83 3.38 -2.25
CA MET A 74 8.47 2.29 -1.34
C MET A 74 8.11 1.02 -2.12
N LEU A 75 7.33 1.11 -3.20
CA LEU A 75 7.02 -0.02 -4.07
C LEU A 75 8.29 -0.67 -4.64
N LEU A 76 9.24 0.14 -5.10
CA LEU A 76 10.52 -0.33 -5.60
C LEU A 76 11.30 -1.08 -4.52
N GLN A 77 11.38 -0.53 -3.30
CA GLN A 77 12.06 -1.18 -2.17
C GLN A 77 11.42 -2.52 -1.78
N TYR A 78 10.10 -2.59 -1.68
CA TYR A 78 9.39 -3.83 -1.36
C TYR A 78 9.52 -4.89 -2.47
N SER A 79 9.54 -4.47 -3.74
CA SER A 79 9.76 -5.38 -4.87
C SER A 79 11.21 -5.89 -4.97
N ALA A 80 12.19 -5.03 -4.65
CA ALA A 80 13.61 -5.38 -4.68
C ALA A 80 14.04 -6.20 -3.44
N GLY A 81 13.43 -5.94 -2.28
CA GLY A 81 13.70 -6.64 -1.02
C GLY A 81 13.40 -8.14 -1.05
N SER A 82 12.57 -8.60 -2.01
CA SER A 82 12.25 -10.03 -2.17
C SER A 82 13.35 -10.85 -2.87
N THR A 83 14.48 -10.22 -3.26
CA THR A 83 15.63 -10.90 -3.92
C THR A 83 16.90 -10.99 -3.07
N ARG A 84 16.86 -10.64 -1.78
CA ARG A 84 17.97 -10.92 -0.86
C ARG A 84 17.49 -11.70 0.35
N HIS A 85 17.43 -13.01 0.19
CA HIS A 85 17.57 -13.96 1.29
C HIS A 85 18.41 -15.14 0.84
#